data_AF-A0A7V9UKT3-F1
#
_entry.id   AF-A0A7V9UKT3-F1
#
_cell.length_a   1.000
_cell.length_b   1.000
_cell.length_c   1.000
_cell.angle_alpha   90.00
_cell.angle_beta   90.00
_cell.angle_gamma   90.00
#
_symmetry.space_group_name_H-M   'P 1'
#
loop_
_entity.id
_entity.type
_entity.pdbx_description
1 polymer ?
#
loop_
_entity_poly.entity_id
_entity_poly.type
_entity_poly.pdbx_seq_one_letter_code
_entity_poly.pdbx_strand_id
1 'polypeptide(L)' 'AQLTHRADDNSETVQARLATFENQTRPLLDYYQGLNLLSRVDGTREPETIYADIEKTVTSDR' A
#
# COMPACT_ATOMS: atom_id res chain seq x y z
N ALA A 1 25.25 -14.38 -3.68
CA ALA A 1 24.62 -13.27 -4.44
C ALA A 1 24.97 -11.97 -3.74
N GLN A 2 25.34 -10.91 -4.49
CA GLN A 2 25.66 -9.60 -3.92
C GLN A 2 24.39 -8.74 -3.90
N LEU A 3 24.13 -8.05 -2.79
CA LEU A 3 22.97 -7.17 -2.66
C LEU A 3 23.12 -5.97 -3.60
N THR A 4 22.20 -5.82 -4.55
CA THR A 4 22.16 -4.66 -5.46
C THR A 4 21.03 -3.72 -5.05
N HIS A 5 21.36 -2.45 -4.81
CA HIS A 5 20.38 -1.40 -4.57
C HIS A 5 19.80 -0.90 -5.89
N ARG A 6 18.52 -0.54 -5.90
CA ARG A 6 17.92 0.10 -7.07
C ARG A 6 18.42 1.54 -7.15
N ALA A 7 18.51 2.07 -8.37
CA ALA A 7 18.98 3.44 -8.59
C ALA A 7 18.05 4.50 -7.96
N ASP A 8 16.77 4.19 -7.78
CA ASP A 8 15.74 5.08 -7.24
C ASP A 8 15.57 4.99 -5.71
N ASP A 9 16.37 4.16 -5.02
CA ASP A 9 16.34 4.03 -3.56
C ASP A 9 17.19 5.15 -2.89
N ASN A 10 16.88 6.41 -3.21
CA ASN A 10 17.55 7.61 -2.68
C ASN A 10 16.53 8.61 -2.10
N SER A 11 16.98 9.47 -1.17
CA SER A 11 16.09 10.38 -0.42
C SER A 11 15.29 11.32 -1.32
N GLU A 12 15.89 11.85 -2.37
CA GLU A 12 15.22 12.77 -3.31
C GLU A 12 14.06 12.06 -4.01
N THR A 13 14.30 10.83 -4.50
CA THR A 13 13.27 10.03 -5.17
C THR A 13 12.17 9.60 -4.20
N VAL A 14 12.51 9.26 -2.95
CA VAL A 14 11.52 8.91 -1.92
C VAL A 14 10.60 10.10 -1.62
N GLN A 15 11.15 11.31 -1.46
CA GLN A 15 10.35 12.51 -1.21
C GLN A 15 9.40 12.81 -2.37
N ALA A 16 9.89 12.74 -3.62
CA ALA A 16 9.08 12.92 -4.81
C ALA A 16 7.93 11.89 -4.87
N ARG A 17 8.22 10.61 -4.59
CA ARG A 17 7.21 9.53 -4.58
C ARG A 17 6.14 9.73 -3.50
N LEU A 18 6.51 10.18 -2.31
CA LEU A 18 5.55 10.49 -1.25
C LEU A 18 4.64 11.68 -1.65
N ALA A 19 5.21 12.73 -2.22
CA ALA A 19 4.42 13.86 -2.73
C ALA A 19 3.45 13.43 -3.86
N THR A 20 3.89 12.57 -4.77
CA THR A 20 3.01 11.99 -5.80
C THR A 20 1.90 11.15 -5.19
N PHE A 21 2.22 10.29 -4.21
CA PHE A 21 1.22 9.49 -3.51
C PHE A 21 0.14 10.36 -2.86
N GLU A 22 0.54 11.39 -2.11
CA GLU A 22 -0.38 12.30 -1.43
C GLU A 22 -1.34 13.02 -2.40
N ASN A 23 -0.82 13.47 -3.54
CA ASN A 23 -1.58 14.28 -4.48
C ASN A 23 -2.41 13.46 -5.48
N GLN A 24 -1.96 12.26 -5.84
CA GLN A 24 -2.56 11.49 -6.94
C GLN A 24 -3.16 10.16 -6.50
N THR A 25 -2.60 9.52 -5.46
CA THR A 25 -3.03 8.18 -5.02
C THR A 25 -3.94 8.24 -3.80
N ARG A 26 -3.63 9.06 -2.78
CA ARG A 26 -4.44 9.19 -1.55
C ARG A 26 -5.92 9.54 -1.83
N PRO A 27 -6.28 10.43 -2.78
CA PRO A 27 -7.69 10.75 -3.06
C PRO A 27 -8.52 9.55 -3.54
N LEU A 28 -7.88 8.49 -4.06
CA LEU A 28 -8.59 7.26 -4.45
C LEU A 28 -9.21 6.54 -3.24
N LEU A 29 -8.66 6.73 -2.03
CA LEU A 29 -9.25 6.17 -0.81
C LEU A 29 -10.66 6.71 -0.58
N ASP A 30 -10.85 8.02 -0.71
CA ASP A 30 -12.16 8.66 -0.53
C ASP A 30 -13.15 8.17 -1.57
N TYR A 31 -12.70 8.02 -2.82
CA TYR A 31 -13.50 7.48 -3.92
C TYR A 31 -14.00 6.06 -3.64
N TYR A 32 -13.11 5.11 -3.32
CA TYR A 32 -13.51 3.72 -3.05
C TYR A 32 -14.26 3.55 -1.74
N GLN A 33 -13.99 4.40 -0.74
CA GLN A 33 -14.78 4.43 0.50
C GLN A 33 -16.22 4.86 0.23
N GLY A 34 -16.44 5.87 -0.64
CA GLY A 34 -17.77 6.31 -1.05
C GLY A 34 -18.57 5.25 -1.82
N LEU A 35 -17.88 4.31 -2.48
CA LEU A 35 -18.49 3.17 -3.16
C LEU A 35 -18.70 1.95 -2.25
N ASN A 36 -18.29 2.02 -0.98
CA ASN A 36 -18.27 0.88 -0.06
C ASN A 36 -17.46 -0.32 -0.61
N LEU A 37 -16.38 -0.05 -1.35
CA LEU A 37 -15.46 -1.05 -1.92
C LEU A 37 -14.09 -1.07 -1.23
N LEU A 38 -13.83 -0.13 -0.31
CA LEU A 38 -12.55 -0.01 0.36
C LEU A 38 -12.46 -0.94 1.58
N SER A 39 -11.53 -1.89 1.53
CA SER A 39 -11.06 -2.65 2.68
C SER A 39 -9.68 -2.16 3.13
N ARG A 40 -9.47 -2.01 4.44
CA ARG A 40 -8.22 -1.51 5.04
C ARG A 40 -7.46 -2.65 5.73
N VAL A 41 -6.15 -2.72 5.51
CA VAL A 41 -5.23 -3.66 6.16
C VAL A 41 -4.07 -2.88 6.79
N ASP A 42 -3.66 -3.25 8.00
CA ASP A 42 -2.53 -2.63 8.70
C ASP A 42 -1.19 -3.21 8.20
N GLY A 43 -0.47 -2.41 7.40
CA GLY A 43 0.82 -2.79 6.82
C GLY A 43 2.02 -2.69 7.76
N THR A 44 1.84 -2.42 9.05
CA THR A 44 2.94 -2.28 10.04
C THR A 44 3.19 -3.55 10.87
N ARG A 45 2.42 -4.61 10.61
CA ARG A 45 2.49 -5.92 11.30
C ARG A 45 3.50 -6.86 10.61
N GLU A 46 3.71 -8.04 11.20
CA GLU A 46 4.54 -9.09 10.58
C GLU A 46 3.95 -9.56 9.24
N PRO A 47 4.78 -9.93 8.25
CA PRO A 47 4.32 -10.30 6.91
C PRO A 47 3.25 -11.40 6.89
N GLU A 48 3.38 -12.43 7.71
CA GLU A 48 2.43 -13.55 7.81
C GLU A 48 1.06 -13.06 8.29
N THR A 49 1.07 -12.06 9.16
CA THR A 49 -0.13 -11.47 9.72
C THR A 49 -0.82 -10.56 8.71
N ILE A 50 -0.05 -9.73 7.97
CA ILE A 50 -0.57 -8.91 6.87
C ILE A 50 -1.21 -9.81 5.81
N TYR A 51 -0.56 -10.93 5.45
CA TYR A 51 -1.09 -11.88 4.48
C TYR A 51 -2.44 -12.47 4.92
N ALA A 52 -2.54 -12.92 6.17
CA ALA A 52 -3.79 -13.47 6.70
C ALA A 52 -4.93 -12.44 6.68
N ASP A 53 -4.65 -11.17 7.00
CA ASP A 53 -5.63 -10.09 6.92
C ASP A 53 -6.11 -9.87 5.48
N ILE A 54 -5.19 -9.86 4.50
CA ILE A 54 -5.52 -9.73 3.06
C ILE A 54 -6.34 -10.93 2.57
N GLU A 55 -5.93 -12.16 2.90
CA GLU A 55 -6.63 -13.39 2.50
C GLU A 55 -8.08 -13.37 3.01
N LYS A 56 -8.26 -13.02 4.29
CA LYS A 56 -9.59 -12.88 4.90
C LYS A 56 -10.45 -11.85 4.16
N THR A 57 -9.90 -10.68 3.84
CA THR A 57 -10.62 -9.65 3.07
C THR A 57 -11.07 -10.15 1.70
N VAL A 58 -10.19 -10.80 0.94
CA VAL A 58 -10.48 -11.24 -0.44
C VAL A 58 -11.42 -12.45 -0.48
N THR A 59 -11.45 -13.27 0.57
CA THR A 59 -12.27 -14.49 0.64
C THR A 59 -13.63 -14.31 1.29
N SER A 60 -13.79 -13.30 2.16
CA SER A 60 -15.07 -13.04 2.86
C SER A 60 -16.13 -12.38 1.97
N ASP A 61 -15.72 -11.75 0.86
CA ASP A 61 -16.62 -11.12 -0.13
C ASP A 61 -17.17 -12.12 -1.18
N ARG A 62 -17.11 -13.43 -0.89
CA ARG A 62 -17.72 -14.50 -1.71
C ARG A 62 -19.00 -15.06 -1.08
#